data_AF-A0A7N4UYC5-F1
#
_entry.id   AF-A0A7N4UYC5-F1
#
_cell.length_a   1.000
_cell.length_b   1.000
_cell.length_c   1.000
_cell.angle_alpha   90.00
_cell.angle_beta   90.00
_cell.angle_gamma   90.00
#
_symmetry.space_group_name_H-M   'P 1'
#
loop_
_entity.id
_entity.type
_entity.pdbx_description
1 polymer ?
#
loop_
_entity_poly.entity_id
_entity_poly.type
_entity_poly.pdbx_seq_one_letter_code
_entity_poly.pdbx_strand_id
1 'polypeptide(L)'
;MALLSERHYREAIEECHSYNARLCAERHQRLPFLDAQTGVAQTDSSIWMEKHHRGPGRAPGQWYSYPARRWQKKRQAYLLDDPLLSFPGPGFCPRT
;
A
#
# COMPACT_ATOMS: atom_id res chain seq x y z
N MET A 1 -30.43 -5.21 -35.18
CA MET A 1 -30.62 -4.53 -33.88
C MET A 1 -29.62 -5.00 -32.82
N ALA A 2 -29.44 -6.31 -32.59
CA ALA A 2 -28.51 -6.84 -31.57
C ALA A 2 -27.02 -6.45 -31.79
N LEU A 3 -26.53 -6.50 -33.03
CA LEU A 3 -25.13 -6.16 -33.35
C LEU A 3 -24.74 -4.70 -33.06
N LEU A 4 -25.71 -3.77 -33.13
CA LEU A 4 -25.48 -2.36 -32.83
C LEU A 4 -25.38 -2.13 -31.31
N SER A 5 -26.22 -2.82 -30.53
CA SER A 5 -26.17 -2.83 -29.07
C SER A 5 -24.84 -3.39 -28.55
N GLU A 6 -24.35 -4.48 -29.16
CA GLU A 6 -23.07 -5.08 -28.78
C GLU A 6 -21.87 -4.14 -29.06
N ARG A 7 -21.90 -3.41 -30.18
CA ARG A 7 -20.87 -2.41 -30.50
C ARG A 7 -20.88 -1.26 -29.51
N HIS A 8 -22.04 -0.67 -29.23
CA HIS A 8 -22.15 0.41 -28.25
C HIS A 8 -21.73 -0.03 -26.84
N TYR A 9 -22.05 -1.27 -26.45
CA TYR A 9 -21.64 -1.79 -25.15
C TYR A 9 -20.11 -1.96 -25.06
N ARG A 10 -19.46 -2.44 -26.13
CA ARG A 10 -18.00 -2.54 -26.19
C ARG A 10 -17.35 -1.17 -26.12
N GLU A 11 -17.84 -0.21 -26.91
CA GLU A 11 -17.37 1.18 -26.88
C GLU A 11 -17.50 1.79 -25.47
N ALA A 12 -18.64 1.58 -24.80
CA ALA A 12 -18.85 2.07 -23.44
C ALA A 12 -17.86 1.44 -22.43
N ILE A 13 -17.51 0.16 -22.57
CA ILE A 13 -16.49 -0.49 -21.72
C ILE A 13 -15.12 0.12 -21.97
N GLU A 14 -14.76 0.35 -23.23
CA GLU A 14 -13.47 0.93 -23.62
C GLU A 14 -13.33 2.38 -23.12
N GLU A 15 -14.40 3.17 -23.19
CA GLU A 15 -14.48 4.51 -22.60
C GLU A 15 -14.33 4.46 -21.07
N CYS A 16 -15.04 3.53 -20.40
CA CYS A 16 -14.91 3.32 -18.95
C CYS A 16 -13.47 2.97 -18.56
N HIS A 17 -12.84 2.07 -19.31
CA HIS A 17 -11.45 1.67 -19.09
C HIS A 17 -10.49 2.85 -19.28
N SER A 18 -10.66 3.62 -20.36
CA SER A 18 -9.85 4.80 -20.66
C SER A 18 -9.99 5.88 -19.59
N TYR A 19 -11.21 6.11 -19.11
CA TYR A 19 -11.48 7.02 -18.00
C TYR A 19 -10.80 6.56 -16.70
N ASN A 20 -10.91 5.28 -16.35
CA ASN A 20 -10.26 4.72 -15.17
C ASN A 20 -8.73 4.84 -15.24
N ALA A 21 -8.14 4.61 -16.41
CA ALA A 21 -6.71 4.78 -16.63
C ALA A 21 -6.28 6.23 -16.39
N ARG A 22 -7.02 7.21 -16.94
CA ARG A 22 -6.77 8.64 -16.72
C ARG A 22 -6.90 9.00 -15.23
N LEU A 23 -7.95 8.55 -14.56
CA LEU A 23 -8.18 8.79 -13.13
C LEU A 23 -7.02 8.24 -12.28
N CYS A 24 -6.52 7.05 -12.60
CA CYS A 24 -5.36 6.49 -11.93
C CYS A 24 -4.10 7.33 -12.18
N ALA A 25 -3.84 7.76 -13.40
CA ALA A 25 -2.68 8.60 -13.71
C ALA A 25 -2.73 9.93 -12.92
N GLU A 26 -3.86 10.62 -12.94
CA GLU A 26 -4.06 11.87 -12.18
C GLU A 26 -3.90 11.66 -10.67
N ARG A 27 -4.41 10.54 -10.12
CA ARG A 27 -4.23 10.21 -8.69
C ARG A 27 -2.75 10.09 -8.33
N HIS A 28 -1.98 9.34 -9.12
CA HIS A 28 -0.54 9.16 -8.84
C HIS A 28 0.23 10.47 -8.96
N GLN A 29 -0.15 11.35 -9.88
CA GLN A 29 0.48 12.67 -10.05
C GLN A 29 0.25 13.62 -8.88
N ARG A 30 -0.88 13.48 -8.17
CA ARG A 30 -1.23 14.35 -7.03
C ARG A 30 -0.68 13.86 -5.69
N LEU A 31 -0.12 12.66 -5.63
CA LEU A 31 0.51 12.14 -4.41
C LEU A 31 1.96 12.64 -4.29
N PRO A 32 2.45 12.91 -3.07
CA PRO A 32 1.76 12.80 -1.78
C PRO A 32 0.81 13.99 -1.50
N PHE A 33 -0.28 13.73 -0.78
CA PHE A 33 -1.22 14.77 -0.34
C PHE A 33 -0.68 15.46 0.92
N LEU A 34 -0.53 16.79 0.89
CA LEU A 34 -0.03 17.56 2.02
C LEU A 34 -1.20 18.01 2.90
N ASP A 35 -1.34 17.40 4.07
CA ASP A 35 -2.37 17.77 5.05
C ASP A 35 -1.92 18.96 5.91
N ALA A 36 -2.61 20.09 5.76
CA ALA A 36 -2.26 21.35 6.44
C ALA A 36 -2.44 21.30 7.96
N GLN A 37 -3.37 20.48 8.48
CA GLN A 37 -3.63 20.43 9.92
C GLN A 37 -2.59 19.58 10.66
N THR A 38 -2.18 18.45 10.07
CA THR A 38 -1.24 17.51 10.71
C THR A 38 0.20 17.69 10.27
N GLY A 39 0.44 18.38 9.14
CA GLY A 39 1.76 18.49 8.51
C GLY A 39 2.24 17.18 7.89
N VAL A 40 1.37 16.18 7.72
CA VAL A 40 1.73 14.87 7.16
C VAL A 40 1.57 14.88 5.64
N ALA A 41 2.61 14.43 4.94
CA ALA A 41 2.53 14.09 3.52
C ALA A 41 1.93 12.68 3.37
N GLN A 42 0.61 12.61 3.18
CA GLN A 42 -0.17 11.38 3.13
C GLN A 42 -0.01 10.65 1.78
N THR A 43 0.10 9.33 1.87
CA THR A 43 0.08 8.39 0.74
C THR A 43 -0.92 7.28 1.00
N ASP A 44 -1.00 6.28 0.11
CA ASP A 44 -1.80 5.08 0.36
C ASP A 44 -1.44 4.46 1.71
N SER A 45 -2.47 4.14 2.50
CA SER A 45 -2.33 3.56 3.83
C SER A 45 -3.15 2.27 3.94
N SER A 46 -2.71 1.37 4.83
CA SER A 46 -3.40 0.10 5.09
C SER A 46 -4.04 0.06 6.47
N ILE A 47 -4.51 1.21 6.96
CA ILE A 47 -5.19 1.30 8.26
C ILE A 47 -6.62 0.74 8.21
N TRP A 48 -7.25 0.80 7.03
CA TRP A 48 -8.60 0.32 6.80
C TRP A 48 -8.58 -1.18 6.49
N MET A 49 -9.03 -1.99 7.45
CA MET A 49 -9.12 -3.44 7.32
C MET A 49 -10.57 -3.91 7.41
N GLU A 50 -10.98 -4.73 6.46
CA GLU A 50 -12.31 -5.34 6.46
C GLU A 50 -12.51 -6.40 7.56
N LYS A 51 -13.78 -6.70 7.88
CA LYS A 51 -14.15 -7.70 8.89
C LYS A 51 -13.59 -9.09 8.56
N HIS A 52 -13.52 -9.45 7.29
CA HIS A 52 -13.02 -10.75 6.86
C HIS A 52 -11.50 -10.91 7.05
N HIS A 53 -10.76 -9.80 7.21
CA HIS A 53 -9.34 -9.82 7.56
C HIS A 53 -9.08 -10.02 9.06
N ARG A 54 -10.13 -10.00 9.89
CA ARG A 54 -10.02 -10.18 11.34
C ARG A 54 -9.74 -11.65 11.64
N GLY A 55 -8.55 -11.93 12.14
CA GLY A 55 -8.15 -13.24 12.67
C GLY A 55 -8.24 -13.33 14.19
N PRO A 56 -8.07 -14.53 14.76
CA PRO A 56 -7.95 -14.71 16.20
C PRO A 56 -6.71 -13.98 16.75
N GLY A 57 -6.74 -13.59 18.02
CA GLY A 57 -5.56 -13.06 18.70
C GLY A 57 -4.40 -14.05 18.71
N ARG A 58 -3.16 -13.54 18.56
CA ARG A 58 -1.93 -14.35 18.50
C ARG A 58 -1.17 -14.39 19.83
N ALA A 59 -1.31 -13.33 20.63
CA ALA A 59 -0.69 -13.20 21.94
C ALA A 59 -1.72 -13.32 23.08
N PRO A 60 -1.30 -13.72 24.31
CA PRO A 60 -2.19 -13.73 25.47
C PRO A 60 -2.85 -12.36 25.69
N GLY A 61 -4.16 -12.34 25.92
CA GLY A 61 -4.96 -11.12 26.10
C GLY A 61 -5.38 -10.42 24.80
N GLN A 62 -4.90 -10.84 23.63
CA GLN A 62 -5.31 -10.28 22.36
C GLN A 62 -6.65 -10.87 21.89
N TRP A 63 -7.63 -10.02 21.56
CA TRP A 63 -8.92 -10.50 21.04
C TRP A 63 -8.86 -10.80 19.55
N TYR A 64 -8.20 -9.92 18.78
CA TYR A 64 -8.12 -10.02 17.33
C TYR A 64 -6.73 -9.69 16.81
N SER A 65 -6.34 -10.33 15.72
CA SER A 65 -5.15 -10.00 14.94
C SER A 65 -5.52 -9.68 13.50
N TYR A 66 -4.82 -8.73 12.90
CA TYR A 66 -4.97 -8.35 11.49
C TYR A 66 -3.69 -8.69 10.71
N PRO A 67 -3.77 -8.89 9.37
CA PRO A 67 -2.60 -9.18 8.56
C PRO A 67 -1.60 -8.01 8.58
N ALA A 68 -0.38 -8.28 9.03
CA ALA A 68 0.70 -7.29 9.03
C ALA A 68 1.40 -7.24 7.68
N ARG A 69 1.70 -6.02 7.19
CA ARG A 69 2.54 -5.83 6.01
C ARG A 69 4.00 -6.08 6.36
N ARG A 70 4.66 -6.91 5.56
CA ARG A 70 6.11 -7.09 5.65
C ARG A 70 6.79 -5.81 5.19
N TRP A 71 7.75 -5.33 5.95
CA TRP A 71 8.57 -4.18 5.61
C TRP A 71 10.03 -4.49 5.91
N GLN A 72 10.93 -3.82 5.20
CA GLN A 72 12.37 -3.91 5.43
C GLN A 72 12.94 -2.51 5.37
N LYS A 73 13.69 -2.12 6.41
CA LYS A 73 14.44 -0.87 6.39
C LYS A 73 15.56 -1.00 5.35
N LYS A 74 15.62 -0.09 4.38
CA LYS A 74 16.72 -0.04 3.41
C LYS A 74 18.03 0.20 4.19
N ARG A 75 19.05 -0.64 3.95
CA ARG A 75 20.40 -0.40 4.46
C ARG A 75 20.98 0.80 3.70
N GLN A 76 21.33 1.86 4.43
CA GLN A 76 22.00 3.02 3.85
C GLN A 76 23.46 2.65 3.56
N ALA A 77 23.86 2.73 2.30
CA ALA A 77 25.20 2.30 1.85
C ALA A 77 26.34 3.05 2.56
N TYR A 78 26.13 4.32 2.89
CA TYR A 78 27.14 5.17 3.54
C TYR A 78 27.36 4.87 5.03
N LEU A 79 26.49 4.08 5.68
CA LEU A 79 26.71 3.63 7.06
C LEU A 79 27.67 2.42 7.14
N LEU A 80 28.07 1.83 6.01
CA LEU A 80 29.04 0.74 5.98
C LEU A 80 30.49 1.25 6.09
N ASP A 81 30.74 2.50 5.71
CA ASP A 81 32.07 3.12 5.72
C ASP A 81 32.39 3.86 7.03
N ASP A 82 31.45 3.90 7.98
CA ASP A 82 31.70 4.47 9.30
C ASP A 82 32.11 3.33 10.28
N PRO A 83 33.42 3.14 10.55
CA PRO A 83 33.90 2.09 11.45
C PRO A 83 33.33 2.20 12.88
N LEU A 84 32.73 3.34 13.26
CA LEU A 84 32.07 3.53 14.56
C LEU A 84 30.60 3.05 14.57
N LEU A 85 29.99 2.83 13.41
CA LEU A 85 28.58 2.40 13.25
C LEU A 85 28.44 1.01 12.64
N SER A 86 29.54 0.24 12.59
CA SER A 86 29.55 -1.19 12.32
C SER A 86 28.68 -1.93 13.35
N PHE A 87 27.39 -2.04 13.07
CA PHE A 87 26.49 -2.92 13.81
C PHE A 87 27.02 -4.36 13.68
N PRO A 88 27.35 -5.06 14.77
CA PRO A 88 27.59 -6.49 14.69
C PRO A 88 26.27 -7.15 14.30
N GLY A 89 26.21 -7.74 13.11
CA GLY A 89 25.11 -8.65 12.76
C GLY A 89 25.18 -9.93 13.62
N PRO A 90 24.17 -10.82 13.59
CA PRO A 90 22.88 -10.73 12.93
C PRO A 90 21.71 -10.90 13.94
N GLY A 91 20.81 -9.92 14.01
CA GLY A 91 19.52 -10.08 14.67
C GLY A 91 18.45 -10.46 13.66
N PHE A 92 18.24 -11.76 13.44
CA PHE A 92 17.00 -12.25 12.85
C PHE A 92 15.83 -11.69 13.67
N CYS A 93 15.01 -10.80 13.10
CA CYS A 93 13.67 -10.59 13.64
C CYS A 93 12.87 -11.87 13.34
N PRO A 94 12.38 -12.61 14.34
CA PRO A 94 11.58 -13.79 14.08
C PRO A 94 10.30 -13.38 13.35
N ARG A 95 10.00 -14.10 12.27
CA ARG A 95 8.66 -14.13 11.71
C ARG A 95 7.71 -14.62 12.81
N THR A 96 6.81 -13.74 13.24
CA THR A 96 5.53 -14.12 13.86
C THR A 96 4.41 -13.63 12.97
#